data_AF-A0A4S2KQF8-F1
#
_entry.id   AF-A0A4S2KQF8-F1
#
_cell.length_a   1.000
_cell.length_b   1.000
_cell.length_c   1.000
_cell.angle_alpha   90.00
_cell.angle_beta   90.00
_cell.angle_gamma   90.00
#
_symmetry.space_group_name_H-M   'P 1'
#
loop_
_entity.id
_entity.type
_entity.pdbx_description
1 polymer ?
#
loop_
_entity_poly.entity_id
_entity_poly.type
_entity_poly.pdbx_seq_one_letter_code
_entity_poly.pdbx_strand_id
1 'polypeptide(L)'
;MFPQRITVESANLIGSVEENFSMVGPSFTVYNAMNEPLCNIYGPNICGCCMYKEAQFQVTSMDGSRQIASLMHQWDHLAVDYILLLTFPINTDVRLKSLLLGASFLIEYLYFQRIRRASRR
;
A
#
# COMPACT_ATOMS: atom_id res chain seq x y z
N MET A 1 17.25 -8.04 -23.52
CA MET A 1 16.33 -7.45 -22.52
C MET A 1 15.06 -7.09 -23.25
N PHE A 2 13.97 -7.82 -23.00
CA PHE A 2 12.67 -7.49 -23.62
C PHE A 2 12.15 -6.17 -23.01
N PRO A 3 11.44 -5.34 -23.80
CA PRO A 3 10.81 -4.14 -23.25
C PRO A 3 9.76 -4.56 -22.21
N GLN A 4 9.93 -4.07 -20.98
CA GLN A 4 8.91 -4.18 -19.95
C GLN A 4 7.83 -3.13 -20.26
N ARG A 5 6.60 -3.58 -20.55
CA ARG A 5 5.45 -2.70 -20.83
C ARG A 5 4.34 -3.04 -19.85
N ILE A 6 3.81 -2.00 -19.20
CA ILE A 6 2.56 -2.05 -18.44
C ILE A 6 1.65 -0.99 -19.08
N THR A 7 0.41 -1.37 -19.41
CA THR A 7 -0.62 -0.46 -19.92
C THR A 7 -1.79 -0.47 -18.94
N VAL A 8 -2.16 0.71 -18.44
CA VAL A 8 -3.32 0.92 -17.58
C VAL A 8 -4.14 2.03 -18.20
N GLU A 9 -5.34 1.71 -18.67
CA GLU A 9 -6.24 2.67 -19.31
C GLU A 9 -7.53 2.79 -18.48
N SER A 10 -7.96 4.03 -18.23
CA SER A 10 -9.27 4.34 -17.65
C SER A 10 -9.76 5.63 -18.27
N ALA A 11 -10.98 5.62 -18.82
CA ALA A 11 -11.59 6.81 -19.40
C ALA A 11 -11.95 7.87 -18.34
N ASN A 12 -12.15 7.44 -17.09
CA ASN A 12 -12.53 8.30 -15.98
C ASN A 12 -11.55 8.14 -14.81
N LEU A 13 -11.46 9.17 -13.96
CA LEU A 13 -10.75 9.07 -12.69
C LEU A 13 -11.39 7.96 -11.84
N ILE A 14 -10.57 7.04 -11.31
CA ILE A 14 -11.02 5.99 -10.38
C ILE A 14 -11.05 6.53 -8.94
N GLY A 15 -10.03 7.31 -8.56
CA GLY A 15 -9.82 7.88 -7.24
C GLY A 15 -8.35 8.22 -6.99
N SER A 16 -7.98 8.44 -5.73
CA SER A 16 -6.62 8.79 -5.30
C SER A 16 -6.23 8.09 -4.00
N VAL A 17 -4.92 8.08 -3.71
CA VAL A 17 -4.35 7.61 -2.44
C VAL A 17 -3.36 8.65 -1.96
N GLU A 18 -3.48 9.08 -0.70
CA GLU A 18 -2.68 10.15 -0.12
C GLU A 18 -1.96 9.67 1.15
N GLU A 19 -0.70 10.08 1.33
CA GLU A 19 0.04 9.88 2.58
C GLU A 19 -0.42 10.89 3.63
N ASN A 20 -0.82 10.40 4.80
CA ASN A 20 -1.21 11.24 5.93
C ASN A 20 0.04 11.62 6.73
N PHE A 21 0.07 12.86 7.24
CA PHE A 21 1.06 13.23 8.24
C PHE A 21 0.75 12.49 9.56
N SER A 22 1.69 11.64 10.00
CA SER A 22 1.53 10.81 11.18
C SER A 22 2.85 10.72 11.95
N MET A 23 2.79 10.83 13.28
CA MET A 23 3.95 10.70 14.17
C MET A 23 4.23 9.26 14.60
N VAL A 24 3.27 8.33 14.41
CA VAL A 24 3.34 6.97 14.98
C VAL A 24 3.84 5.94 13.97
N GLY A 25 3.59 6.18 12.68
CA GLY A 25 3.91 5.25 11.59
C GLY A 25 3.26 5.70 10.27
N PRO A 26 3.60 5.03 9.15
CA PRO A 26 3.05 5.38 7.85
C PRO A 26 1.53 5.17 7.83
N SER A 27 0.80 6.16 7.34
CA SER A 27 -0.66 6.18 7.29
C SER A 27 -1.09 6.78 5.96
N PHE A 28 -2.13 6.22 5.35
CA PHE A 28 -2.65 6.67 4.07
C PHE A 28 -4.17 6.68 4.07
N THR A 29 -4.76 7.58 3.27
CA THR A 29 -6.20 7.62 3.03
C THR A 29 -6.48 7.36 1.55
N VAL A 30 -7.48 6.52 1.28
CA VAL A 30 -7.93 6.20 -0.08
C VAL A 30 -9.21 6.96 -0.37
N TYR A 31 -9.27 7.66 -1.50
CA TYR A 31 -10.43 8.45 -1.93
C TYR A 31 -11.00 7.94 -3.24
N ASN A 32 -12.30 8.09 -3.42
CA ASN A 32 -12.95 7.84 -4.71
C ASN A 32 -12.74 9.01 -5.70
N ALA A 33 -13.28 8.89 -6.90
CA ALA A 33 -13.19 9.91 -7.95
C ALA A 33 -13.79 11.28 -7.57
N MET A 34 -14.69 11.32 -6.57
CA MET A 34 -15.33 12.53 -6.06
C MET A 34 -14.60 13.09 -4.83
N ASN A 35 -13.41 12.56 -4.51
CA ASN A 35 -12.62 12.90 -3.34
C ASN A 35 -13.29 12.56 -2.00
N GLU A 36 -14.21 11.59 -1.99
CA GLU A 36 -14.83 11.07 -0.76
C GLU A 36 -13.98 9.91 -0.22
N PRO A 37 -13.70 9.88 1.09
CA PRO A 37 -12.81 8.88 1.66
C PRO A 37 -13.48 7.51 1.76
N LEU A 38 -12.75 6.47 1.33
CA LEU A 38 -13.23 5.09 1.25
C LEU A 38 -12.69 4.20 2.39
N CYS A 39 -11.39 4.32 2.66
CA CYS A 39 -10.72 3.53 3.70
C CYS A 39 -9.38 4.18 4.11
N ASN A 40 -8.86 3.71 5.25
CA ASN A 40 -7.56 4.08 5.76
C ASN A 40 -6.59 2.89 5.65
N ILE A 41 -5.31 3.17 5.49
CA ILE A 41 -4.23 2.18 5.47
C ILE A 41 -3.23 2.54 6.56
N TYR A 42 -2.98 1.63 7.49
CA TYR A 42 -2.04 1.80 8.59
C TYR A 42 -0.91 0.79 8.52
N GLY A 43 0.33 1.26 8.50
CA GLY A 43 1.50 0.40 8.61
C GLY A 43 1.98 0.21 10.05
N PRO A 44 3.13 -0.44 10.23
CA PRO A 44 3.67 -0.76 11.56
C PRO A 44 4.05 0.50 12.36
N ASN A 45 3.66 0.52 13.64
CA ASN A 45 3.78 1.66 14.57
C ASN A 45 5.11 1.70 15.34
N ILE A 46 6.25 1.55 14.67
CA ILE A 46 7.55 1.39 15.37
C ILE A 46 8.65 2.23 14.69
N CYS A 47 9.62 2.69 15.50
CA CYS A 47 10.78 3.51 15.14
C CYS A 47 11.36 3.15 13.76
N GLY A 48 11.52 4.16 12.90
CA GLY A 48 12.12 4.06 11.56
C GLY A 48 13.59 3.61 11.52
N CYS A 49 14.09 3.08 12.63
CA CYS A 49 15.42 2.54 12.85
C CYS A 49 15.48 0.99 12.71
N CYS A 50 14.35 0.29 12.70
CA CYS A 50 14.31 -1.17 12.53
C CYS A 50 13.90 -1.54 11.11
N MET A 51 14.81 -2.14 10.32
CA MET A 51 14.44 -2.79 9.06
C MET A 51 13.62 -4.03 9.35
N TYR A 52 12.39 -4.05 8.87
CA TYR A 52 11.57 -5.24 8.87
C TYR A 52 11.93 -6.13 7.69
N LYS A 53 12.18 -7.42 7.94
CA LYS A 53 12.10 -8.45 6.89
C LYS A 53 10.67 -8.61 6.38
N GLU A 54 9.69 -8.25 7.21
CA GLU A 54 8.26 -8.34 6.92
C GLU A 54 7.50 -7.16 7.52
N ALA A 55 6.74 -6.43 6.71
CA ALA A 55 5.92 -5.32 7.14
C ALA A 55 4.47 -5.51 6.69
N GLN A 56 3.55 -5.40 7.65
CA GLN A 56 2.12 -5.54 7.43
C GLN A 56 1.43 -4.18 7.52
N PHE A 57 0.63 -3.89 6.51
CA PHE A 57 -0.27 -2.75 6.42
C PHE A 57 -1.71 -3.26 6.51
N GLN A 58 -2.48 -2.68 7.41
CA GLN A 58 -3.89 -2.98 7.59
C GLN A 58 -4.73 -1.95 6.84
N VAL A 59 -5.67 -2.41 6.02
CA VAL A 59 -6.65 -1.55 5.37
C VAL A 59 -7.95 -1.65 6.16
N THR A 60 -8.40 -0.54 6.72
CA THR A 60 -9.59 -0.49 7.58
C THR A 60 -10.65 0.43 7.00
N SER A 61 -11.91 0.20 7.39
CA SER A 61 -12.99 1.15 7.14
C SER A 61 -12.68 2.53 7.75
N MET A 62 -13.37 3.56 7.26
CA MET A 62 -13.17 4.94 7.74
C MET A 62 -13.38 5.12 9.25
N ASP A 63 -14.30 4.36 9.83
CA ASP A 63 -14.57 4.34 11.28
C ASP A 63 -13.59 3.44 12.08
N GLY A 64 -12.66 2.76 11.39
CA GLY A 64 -11.70 1.82 11.98
C GLY A 64 -12.32 0.52 12.51
N SER A 65 -13.63 0.30 12.34
CA SER A 65 -14.34 -0.82 12.99
C SER A 65 -14.06 -2.18 12.34
N ARG A 66 -13.70 -2.21 11.05
CA ARG A 66 -13.43 -3.44 10.31
C ARG A 66 -12.16 -3.34 9.49
N GLN A 67 -11.40 -4.42 9.47
CA GLN A 67 -10.37 -4.63 8.47
C GLN A 67 -11.02 -5.15 7.18
N ILE A 68 -10.73 -4.50 6.05
CA ILE A 68 -11.33 -4.80 4.75
C ILE A 68 -10.32 -5.36 3.74
N ALA A 69 -9.04 -5.15 3.98
CA ALA A 69 -7.94 -5.71 3.20
C ALA A 69 -6.64 -5.70 4.02
N SER A 70 -5.60 -6.34 3.50
CA SER A 70 -4.25 -6.27 4.04
C SER A 70 -3.25 -6.16 2.90
N LEU A 71 -2.14 -5.49 3.20
CA LEU A 71 -0.98 -5.44 2.33
C LEU A 71 0.24 -5.88 3.12
N MET A 72 1.02 -6.80 2.58
CA MET A 72 2.19 -7.36 3.27
C MET A 72 3.39 -7.29 2.35
N HIS A 73 4.48 -6.69 2.82
CA HIS A 73 5.79 -6.77 2.18
C HIS A 73 6.60 -7.81 2.93
N GLN A 74 7.00 -8.87 2.26
CA GLN A 74 7.68 -9.99 2.91
C GLN A 74 8.79 -10.54 2.01
N TRP A 75 9.82 -11.08 2.66
CA TRP A 75 10.88 -11.80 1.96
C TRP A 75 10.38 -13.17 1.51
N ASP A 76 10.46 -13.45 0.21
CA ASP A 76 10.18 -14.77 -0.33
C ASP A 76 11.47 -15.57 -0.48
N HIS A 77 11.58 -16.67 0.26
CA HIS A 77 12.79 -17.50 0.28
C HIS A 77 13.03 -18.27 -1.03
N LEU A 78 12.00 -18.51 -1.83
CA LEU A 78 12.09 -19.27 -3.08
C LEU A 78 12.49 -18.36 -4.25
N ALA A 79 11.83 -17.20 -4.36
CA ALA A 79 12.14 -16.18 -5.35
C ALA A 79 13.43 -15.42 -5.01
N VAL A 80 13.86 -15.46 -3.74
CA VAL A 80 15.02 -14.72 -3.22
C VAL A 80 14.84 -13.21 -3.47
N ASP A 81 13.61 -12.73 -3.28
CA ASP A 81 13.23 -11.32 -3.45
C ASP A 81 12.10 -10.93 -2.50
N TYR A 82 11.86 -9.63 -2.34
CA TYR A 82 10.72 -9.13 -1.60
C TYR A 82 9.46 -9.14 -2.47
N ILE A 83 8.36 -9.67 -1.92
CA ILE A 83 7.05 -9.70 -2.57
C ILE A 83 6.08 -8.82 -1.81
N LEU A 84 5.26 -8.08 -2.55
CA LEU A 84 4.14 -7.31 -2.03
C LEU A 84 2.84 -8.08 -2.26
N LEU A 85 2.22 -8.55 -1.18
CA LEU A 85 0.99 -9.31 -1.19
C LEU A 85 -0.19 -8.42 -0.78
N LEU A 86 -1.09 -8.13 -1.73
CA LEU A 86 -2.35 -7.45 -1.46
C LEU A 86 -3.49 -8.48 -1.37
N THR A 87 -4.17 -8.52 -0.22
CA THR A 87 -5.26 -9.45 0.05
C THR A 87 -6.55 -8.69 0.36
N PHE A 88 -7.65 -9.06 -0.28
CA PHE A 88 -8.97 -8.50 -0.04
C PHE A 88 -10.06 -9.56 -0.27
N PRO A 89 -11.26 -9.38 0.31
CA PRO A 89 -12.42 -10.23 0.03
C PRO A 89 -12.76 -10.29 -1.47
N ILE A 90 -13.29 -11.44 -1.90
CA ILE A 90 -13.69 -11.66 -3.31
C ILE A 90 -14.68 -10.58 -3.81
N ASN A 91 -15.60 -10.16 -2.93
CA ASN A 91 -16.67 -9.20 -3.22
C ASN A 91 -16.24 -7.72 -3.13
N THR A 92 -14.95 -7.42 -2.96
CA THR A 92 -14.48 -6.03 -2.94
C THR A 92 -14.69 -5.38 -4.33
N ASP A 93 -15.19 -4.13 -4.33
CA ASP A 93 -15.43 -3.35 -5.56
C ASP A 93 -14.14 -3.22 -6.38
N VAL A 94 -14.25 -3.32 -7.71
CA VAL A 94 -13.11 -3.30 -8.62
C VAL A 94 -12.35 -1.97 -8.55
N ARG A 95 -13.03 -0.83 -8.36
CA ARG A 95 -12.37 0.46 -8.21
C ARG A 95 -11.54 0.49 -6.94
N LEU A 96 -12.07 -0.02 -5.83
CA LEU A 96 -11.30 -0.13 -4.59
C LEU A 96 -10.10 -1.06 -4.74
N LYS A 97 -10.25 -2.22 -5.41
CA LYS A 97 -9.12 -3.12 -5.72
C LYS A 97 -8.02 -2.39 -6.50
N SER A 98 -8.39 -1.65 -7.54
CA SER A 98 -7.46 -0.84 -8.34
C SER A 98 -6.78 0.25 -7.52
N LEU A 99 -7.51 0.92 -6.63
CA LEU A 99 -6.94 1.94 -5.74
C LEU A 99 -5.98 1.34 -4.72
N LEU A 100 -6.28 0.18 -4.15
CA LEU A 100 -5.38 -0.51 -3.22
C LEU A 100 -4.12 -1.04 -3.94
N LEU A 101 -4.22 -1.44 -5.20
CA LEU A 101 -3.06 -1.72 -6.05
C LEU A 101 -2.23 -0.45 -6.31
N GLY A 102 -2.88 0.70 -6.55
CA GLY A 102 -2.19 1.99 -6.63
C GLY A 102 -1.47 2.34 -5.32
N ALA A 103 -2.13 2.14 -4.18
CA ALA A 103 -1.57 2.33 -2.84
C ALA A 103 -0.34 1.45 -2.62
N SER A 104 -0.34 0.23 -3.15
CA SER A 104 0.77 -0.69 -3.00
C SER A 104 2.06 -0.18 -3.66
N PHE A 105 1.95 0.45 -4.84
CA PHE A 105 3.08 1.13 -5.47
C PHE A 105 3.56 2.34 -4.67
N LEU A 106 2.64 3.13 -4.13
CA LEU A 106 2.97 4.31 -3.34
C LEU A 106 3.72 3.92 -2.05
N ILE A 107 3.25 2.87 -1.36
CA ILE A 107 3.89 2.31 -0.16
C ILE A 107 5.29 1.78 -0.49
N GLU A 108 5.43 1.03 -1.59
CA GLU A 108 6.74 0.52 -2.05
C GLU A 108 7.74 1.65 -2.28
N TYR A 109 7.30 2.73 -2.93
CA TYR A 109 8.13 3.90 -3.21
C TYR A 109 8.45 4.74 -1.97
N LEU A 110 7.47 5.08 -1.14
CA LEU A 110 7.65 6.00 -0.02
C LEU A 110 8.25 5.33 1.22
N TYR A 111 7.88 4.09 1.51
CA TYR A 111 8.29 3.40 2.73
C TYR A 111 9.52 2.52 2.48
N PHE A 112 9.40 1.49 1.63
CA PHE A 112 10.46 0.49 1.47
C PHE A 112 11.70 1.05 0.75
N GLN A 113 11.54 1.84 -0.32
CA GLN A 113 12.70 2.48 -0.95
C GLN A 113 13.37 3.50 -0.02
N ARG A 114 12.62 4.28 0.76
CA ARG A 114 13.18 5.27 1.69
C ARG A 114 13.97 4.61 2.80
N ILE A 115 13.44 3.53 3.40
CA ILE A 115 14.16 2.74 4.41
C ILE A 115 15.43 2.14 3.82
N ARG A 116 15.36 1.52 2.63
CA ARG A 116 16.54 0.96 1.94
C ARG A 116 17.62 2.03 1.65
N ARG A 117 17.22 3.26 1.33
CA ARG A 117 18.16 4.38 1.13
C ARG A 117 18.81 4.84 2.44
N ALA A 118 18.05 4.88 3.53
CA ALA A 118 18.56 5.24 4.85
C ALA A 118 19.56 4.20 5.39
N SER A 119 19.29 2.91 5.20
CA SER A 119 20.19 1.81 5.64
C SER A 119 21.51 1.71 4.86
N ARG A 120 21.63 2.36 3.70
CA ARG A 120 22.84 2.35 2.86
C ARG A 120 23.79 3.51 3.14
N ARG A 121 23.42 4.42 4.04
CA ARG A 121 24.28 5.50 4.54
C ARG A 121 24.83 5.11 5.89
#